data_AF-A0A323U4E8-F1
#
_entry.id   AF-A0A323U4E8-F1
#
_cell.length_a   1.000
_cell.length_b   1.000
_cell.length_c   1.000
_cell.angle_alpha   90.00
_cell.angle_beta   90.00
_cell.angle_gamma   90.00
#
_symmetry.space_group_name_H-M   'P 1'
#
loop_
_entity.id
_entity.type
_entity.pdbx_description
1 polymer ?
#
loop_
_entity_poly.entity_id
_entity_poly.type
_entity_poly.pdbx_seq_one_letter_code
_entity_poly.pdbx_strand_id
1 'polypeptide(L)'
;MDCKEALRWYERKWEEDRQRWEAEKKRLEQRLDEQAEEIVSLKQAVAEQEQQALRALEERVRKLEQSLREEQEAHRRCKEALNLASRPVLGADFFHHLAQALELWDRTLIEEARKLGGSRLEPWLKAIWAEREVALSRALGGEAPDWRRVRTGLVLEWALLTWLEGEGV
;
A
#
# COMPACT_ATOMS: atom_id res chain seq x y z
N MET A 1 -98.09 -1.97 -29.21
CA MET A 1 -97.22 -0.78 -29.16
C MET A 1 -97.06 -0.26 -30.58
N ASP A 2 -97.22 1.05 -30.77
CA ASP A 2 -97.00 1.69 -32.08
C ASP A 2 -95.48 1.70 -32.35
N CYS A 3 -95.05 1.19 -33.50
CA CYS A 3 -93.63 1.12 -33.88
C CYS A 3 -92.94 2.50 -33.83
N LYS A 4 -93.69 3.59 -34.01
CA LYS A 4 -93.17 4.97 -33.90
C LYS A 4 -92.83 5.39 -32.47
N GLU A 5 -93.58 4.90 -31.49
CA GLU A 5 -93.33 5.20 -30.07
C GLU A 5 -92.10 4.44 -29.56
N ALA A 6 -91.92 3.19 -30.00
CA ALA A 6 -90.73 2.41 -29.70
C ALA A 6 -89.45 3.07 -30.28
N LEU A 7 -89.51 3.55 -31.52
CA LEU A 7 -88.37 4.21 -32.17
C LEU A 7 -87.94 5.49 -31.42
N ARG A 8 -88.90 6.35 -31.05
CA ARG A 8 -88.63 7.55 -30.24
C ARG A 8 -88.03 7.24 -28.88
N TRP A 9 -88.46 6.15 -28.26
CA TRP A 9 -87.90 5.68 -26.99
C TRP A 9 -86.44 5.25 -27.14
N TYR A 10 -86.11 4.50 -28.19
CA TYR A 10 -84.73 4.08 -28.48
C TYR A 10 -83.82 5.26 -28.83
N GLU A 11 -84.31 6.22 -29.63
CA GLU A 11 -83.56 7.45 -29.97
C GLU A 11 -83.20 8.24 -28.71
N ARG A 12 -84.17 8.43 -27.82
CA ARG A 12 -83.94 9.12 -26.55
C ARG A 12 -82.96 8.37 -25.66
N LYS A 13 -83.08 7.03 -25.56
CA LYS A 13 -82.16 6.21 -24.78
C LYS A 13 -80.74 6.26 -25.32
N TRP A 14 -80.59 6.23 -26.65
CA TRP A 14 -79.30 6.35 -27.29
C TRP A 14 -78.65 7.71 -27.02
N GLU A 15 -79.43 8.78 -27.06
CA GLU A 15 -78.94 10.13 -26.80
C GLU A 15 -78.53 10.32 -25.33
N GLU A 16 -79.29 9.75 -24.39
CA GLU A 16 -78.93 9.69 -22.97
C GLU A 16 -77.61 8.92 -22.74
N ASP A 17 -77.44 7.75 -23.36
CA ASP A 17 -76.23 6.94 -23.22
C ASP A 17 -75.02 7.59 -23.89
N ARG A 18 -75.22 8.24 -25.04
CA ARG A 18 -74.18 9.03 -25.72
C ARG A 18 -73.71 10.19 -24.84
N GLN A 19 -74.62 10.93 -24.22
CA GLN A 19 -74.26 12.04 -23.33
C GLN A 19 -73.50 11.54 -22.10
N ARG A 20 -73.91 10.41 -21.51
CA ARG A 20 -73.18 9.79 -20.39
C ARG A 20 -71.77 9.38 -20.80
N TRP A 21 -71.64 8.73 -21.96
CA TRP A 21 -70.36 8.31 -22.48
C TRP A 21 -69.44 9.50 -22.80
N GLU A 22 -69.96 10.56 -23.41
CA GLU A 22 -69.18 11.78 -23.68
C GLU A 22 -68.73 12.47 -22.38
N ALA A 23 -69.57 12.49 -21.35
CA ALA A 23 -69.22 13.05 -20.04
C ALA A 23 -68.16 12.19 -19.33
N GLU A 24 -68.30 10.86 -19.36
CA GLU A 24 -67.34 9.94 -18.77
C GLU A 24 -65.99 10.00 -19.49
N LYS A 25 -66.01 10.07 -20.83
CA LYS A 25 -64.81 10.26 -21.65
C LYS A 25 -64.08 11.55 -21.26
N LYS A 26 -64.78 12.69 -21.20
CA LYS A 26 -64.18 13.96 -20.78
C LYS A 26 -63.58 13.89 -19.37
N ARG A 27 -64.27 13.23 -18.45
CA ARG A 27 -63.77 13.04 -17.07
C ARG A 27 -62.50 12.20 -17.04
N LEU A 28 -62.43 11.15 -17.86
CA LEU A 28 -61.23 10.30 -17.96
C LEU A 28 -60.07 11.03 -18.64
N GLU A 29 -60.33 11.83 -19.68
CA GLU A 29 -59.34 12.68 -20.33
C GLU A 29 -58.74 13.68 -19.33
N GLN A 30 -59.58 14.38 -18.56
CA GLN A 30 -59.12 15.29 -17.51
C GLN A 30 -58.24 14.59 -16.47
N ARG A 31 -58.65 13.41 -15.99
CA ARG A 31 -57.84 12.64 -15.02
C ARG A 31 -56.51 12.17 -15.61
N LEU A 32 -56.48 11.83 -16.90
CA LEU A 32 -55.25 11.44 -17.58
C LEU A 32 -54.30 12.64 -17.70
N ASP A 33 -54.82 13.82 -18.03
CA ASP A 33 -54.03 15.05 -18.12
C ASP A 33 -53.47 15.44 -16.74
N GLU A 34 -54.30 15.41 -15.69
CA GLU A 34 -53.87 15.65 -14.30
C GLU A 34 -52.76 14.67 -13.88
N GLN A 35 -52.92 13.39 -14.18
CA GLN A 35 -51.92 12.36 -13.86
C GLN A 35 -50.64 12.54 -14.68
N ALA A 36 -50.73 12.98 -15.93
CA ALA A 36 -49.57 13.25 -16.77
C ALA A 36 -48.76 14.43 -16.21
N GLU A 37 -49.43 15.50 -15.79
CA GLU A 37 -48.80 16.64 -15.13
C GLU A 37 -48.14 16.24 -13.80
N GLU A 38 -48.82 15.43 -12.99
CA GLU A 38 -48.27 14.90 -11.75
C GLU A 38 -47.01 14.05 -12.00
N ILE A 39 -47.04 13.16 -12.99
CA ILE A 39 -45.86 12.35 -13.36
C ILE A 39 -44.69 13.24 -13.80
N VAL A 40 -44.94 14.29 -14.59
CA VAL A 40 -43.88 15.20 -15.05
C VAL A 40 -43.27 15.95 -13.87
N SER A 41 -44.11 16.51 -12.98
CA SER A 41 -43.63 17.22 -11.79
C SER A 41 -42.84 16.32 -10.83
N LEU A 42 -43.31 15.09 -10.58
CA LEU A 42 -42.60 14.13 -9.76
C LEU A 42 -41.25 13.74 -10.37
N LYS A 43 -41.18 13.54 -11.69
CA LYS A 43 -39.91 13.27 -12.38
C LYS A 43 -38.92 14.42 -12.23
N GLN A 44 -39.39 15.67 -12.32
CA GLN A 44 -38.55 16.85 -12.12
C GLN A 44 -38.04 16.92 -10.67
N ALA A 45 -38.92 16.73 -9.69
CA ALA A 45 -38.55 16.74 -8.28
C ALA A 45 -37.52 15.64 -7.93
N VAL A 46 -37.69 14.43 -8.47
CA VAL A 46 -36.71 13.34 -8.28
C VAL A 46 -35.37 13.70 -8.92
N ALA A 47 -35.36 14.22 -10.15
CA ALA A 47 -34.12 14.61 -10.82
C ALA A 47 -33.37 15.73 -10.06
N GLU A 48 -34.10 16.70 -9.51
CA GLU A 48 -33.51 17.76 -8.67
C GLU A 48 -32.92 17.18 -7.38
N GLN A 49 -33.63 16.28 -6.72
CA GLN A 49 -33.16 15.63 -5.50
C GLN A 49 -31.92 14.76 -5.75
N GLU A 50 -31.90 14.00 -6.84
CA GLU A 50 -30.74 13.22 -7.28
C GLU A 50 -29.52 14.12 -7.53
N GLN A 51 -29.70 15.24 -8.24
CA GLN A 51 -28.62 16.19 -8.47
C GLN A 51 -28.08 16.79 -7.17
N GLN A 52 -28.95 17.14 -6.23
CA GLN A 52 -28.54 17.66 -4.92
C GLN A 52 -27.75 16.61 -4.12
N ALA A 53 -28.24 15.36 -4.12
CA ALA A 53 -27.56 14.25 -3.45
C ALA A 53 -26.18 13.96 -4.06
N LEU A 54 -26.07 13.98 -5.39
CA LEU A 54 -24.80 13.80 -6.09
C LEU A 54 -23.80 14.91 -5.74
N ARG A 55 -24.21 16.17 -5.78
CA ARG A 55 -23.33 17.30 -5.39
C ARG A 55 -22.85 17.18 -3.94
N ALA A 56 -23.74 16.82 -3.02
CA ALA A 56 -23.38 16.64 -1.62
C ALA A 56 -22.39 15.46 -1.42
N LEU A 57 -22.57 14.37 -2.17
CA LEU A 57 -21.66 13.23 -2.16
C LEU A 57 -20.29 13.61 -2.75
N GLU A 58 -20.25 14.31 -3.88
CA GLU A 58 -19.01 14.78 -4.49
C GLU A 58 -18.21 15.70 -3.56
N GLU A 59 -18.87 16.64 -2.88
CA GLU A 59 -18.22 17.50 -1.89
C GLU A 59 -17.66 16.70 -0.71
N ARG A 60 -18.39 15.70 -0.24
CA ARG A 60 -17.95 14.83 0.86
C ARG A 60 -16.75 13.97 0.44
N VAL A 61 -16.77 13.41 -0.77
CA VAL A 61 -15.65 12.66 -1.34
C VAL A 61 -14.42 13.55 -1.44
N ARG A 62 -14.56 14.77 -2.00
CA ARG A 62 -13.43 15.72 -2.11
C ARG A 62 -12.81 16.05 -0.74
N LYS A 63 -13.64 16.28 0.28
CA LYS A 63 -13.15 16.53 1.66
C LYS A 63 -12.39 15.34 2.21
N LEU A 64 -12.91 14.12 2.04
CA LEU A 64 -12.26 12.90 2.50
C LEU A 64 -10.93 12.64 1.77
N GLU A 65 -10.89 12.86 0.45
CA GLU A 65 -9.67 12.75 -0.35
C GLU A 65 -8.60 13.75 0.12
N GLN A 66 -9.01 14.98 0.45
CA GLN A 66 -8.10 15.99 0.99
C GLN A 66 -7.56 15.56 2.35
N SER A 67 -8.41 15.16 3.28
CA SER A 67 -7.97 14.68 4.61
C SER A 67 -7.06 13.45 4.50
N LEU A 68 -7.34 12.53 3.57
CA LEU A 68 -6.48 11.38 3.33
C LEU A 68 -5.08 11.79 2.85
N ARG A 69 -4.98 12.78 1.96
CA ARG A 69 -3.69 13.31 1.50
C ARG A 69 -2.92 13.96 2.65
N GLU A 70 -3.59 14.75 3.48
CA GLU A 70 -2.98 15.40 4.65
C GLU A 70 -2.45 14.36 5.65
N GLU A 71 -3.21 13.31 5.94
CA GLU A 71 -2.78 12.20 6.81
C GLU A 71 -1.61 11.41 6.21
N GLN A 72 -1.63 11.16 4.90
CA GLN A 72 -0.51 10.48 4.22
C GLN A 72 0.78 11.31 4.28
N GLU A 73 0.68 12.62 4.09
CA GLU A 73 1.82 13.53 4.24
C GLU A 73 2.33 13.57 5.69
N ALA A 74 1.43 13.64 6.67
CA ALA A 74 1.78 13.61 8.09
C ALA A 74 2.48 12.29 8.45
N HIS A 75 1.93 11.17 8.01
CA HIS A 75 2.53 9.85 8.22
C HIS A 75 3.93 9.75 7.60
N ARG A 76 4.10 10.26 6.37
CA ARG A 76 5.40 10.29 5.70
C ARG A 76 6.42 11.12 6.49
N ARG A 77 6.04 12.31 6.95
CA ARG A 77 6.90 13.18 7.77
C ARG A 77 7.29 12.50 9.08
N CYS A 78 6.34 11.86 9.77
CA CYS A 78 6.61 11.10 10.99
C CYS A 78 7.57 9.93 10.73
N LYS A 79 7.39 9.20 9.63
CA LYS A 79 8.28 8.09 9.24
C LYS A 79 9.69 8.58 8.93
N GLU A 80 9.83 9.70 8.22
CA GLU A 80 11.13 10.33 7.94
C GLU A 80 11.82 10.78 9.24
N ALA A 81 11.09 11.42 10.15
CA ALA A 81 11.59 11.81 11.46
C ALA A 81 12.03 10.61 12.31
N LEU A 82 11.24 9.52 12.31
CA LEU A 82 11.58 8.29 13.00
C LEU A 82 12.84 7.65 12.42
N ASN A 83 12.98 7.63 11.09
CA ASN A 83 14.18 7.11 10.43
C ASN A 83 15.43 7.92 10.80
N LEU A 84 15.31 9.24 10.91
CA LEU A 84 16.41 10.10 11.37
C LEU A 84 16.76 9.85 12.84
N ALA A 85 15.75 9.71 13.70
CA ALA A 85 15.94 9.42 15.12
C ALA A 85 16.47 8.01 15.39
N SER A 86 16.15 7.05 14.52
CA SER A 86 16.56 5.64 14.65
C SER A 86 17.95 5.36 14.07
N ARG A 87 18.59 6.34 13.42
CA ARG A 87 19.99 6.21 13.00
C ARG A 87 20.86 6.24 14.26
N PRO A 88 21.66 5.19 14.54
CA PRO A 88 22.63 5.27 15.61
C PRO A 88 23.58 6.42 15.28
N VAL A 89 23.70 7.38 16.20
CA VAL A 89 24.69 8.45 16.11
C VAL A 89 26.05 7.79 16.36
N LEU A 90 26.66 7.26 15.31
CA LEU A 90 28.04 6.77 15.35
C LEU A 90 28.94 8.00 15.55
N GLY A 91 29.21 8.32 16.81
CA GLY A 91 30.08 9.44 17.18
C GLY A 91 31.54 9.18 16.84
N ALA A 92 32.37 10.22 16.96
CA ALA A 92 33.82 10.12 16.78
C ALA A 92 34.43 9.00 17.64
N ASP A 93 33.87 8.75 18.82
CA ASP A 93 34.29 7.69 19.73
C ASP A 93 34.11 6.28 19.15
N PHE A 94 33.03 6.02 18.40
CA PHE A 94 32.84 4.72 17.72
C PHE A 94 33.94 4.48 16.69
N PHE A 95 34.24 5.48 15.86
CA PHE A 95 35.30 5.37 14.86
C PHE A 95 36.68 5.31 15.49
N HIS A 96 36.90 5.99 16.62
CA HIS A 96 38.13 5.91 17.38
C HIS A 96 38.35 4.51 17.94
N HIS A 97 37.32 3.91 18.56
CA HIS A 97 37.37 2.52 19.03
C HIS A 97 37.56 1.52 17.89
N LEU A 98 36.90 1.75 16.75
CA LEU A 98 37.10 0.93 15.55
C LEU A 98 38.54 1.02 15.04
N ALA A 99 39.13 2.22 15.00
CA ALA A 99 40.51 2.41 14.57
C ALA A 99 41.52 1.74 15.52
N GLN A 100 41.34 1.88 16.83
CA GLN A 100 42.16 1.19 17.84
C GLN A 100 42.03 -0.33 17.73
N ALA A 101 40.81 -0.83 17.50
CA ALA A 101 40.60 -2.24 17.26
C ALA A 101 41.36 -2.67 15.99
N LEU A 102 41.24 -1.96 14.87
CA LEU A 102 41.97 -2.30 13.64
C LEU A 102 43.50 -2.27 13.83
N GLU A 103 44.05 -1.31 14.56
CA GLU A 103 45.49 -1.23 14.81
C GLU A 103 46.03 -2.41 15.62
N LEU A 104 45.29 -2.84 16.66
CA LEU A 104 45.64 -4.05 17.43
C LEU A 104 45.62 -5.30 16.56
N TRP A 105 44.71 -5.34 15.58
CA TRP A 105 44.62 -6.43 14.65
C TRP A 105 45.78 -6.43 13.67
N ASP A 106 46.11 -5.29 13.06
CA ASP A 106 47.27 -5.15 12.17
C ASP A 106 48.57 -5.60 12.87
N ARG A 107 48.76 -5.24 14.13
CA ARG A 107 49.89 -5.73 14.93
C ARG A 107 49.88 -7.24 15.11
N THR A 108 48.72 -7.81 15.43
CA THR A 108 48.56 -9.26 15.58
C THR A 108 48.85 -9.99 14.26
N LEU A 109 48.39 -9.45 13.12
CA LEU A 109 48.64 -10.02 11.80
C LEU A 109 50.12 -9.97 11.43
N ILE A 110 50.80 -8.86 11.71
CA ILE A 110 52.25 -8.71 11.47
C ILE A 110 53.05 -9.69 12.34
N GLU A 111 52.66 -9.90 13.59
CA GLU A 111 53.32 -10.87 14.48
C GLU A 111 53.12 -12.31 14.02
N GLU A 112 51.92 -12.68 13.59
CA GLU A 112 51.65 -14.01 13.02
C GLU A 112 52.38 -14.21 11.69
N ALA A 113 52.40 -13.21 10.81
CA ALA A 113 53.17 -13.25 9.56
C ALA A 113 54.68 -13.43 9.81
N ARG A 114 55.24 -12.79 10.84
CA ARG A 114 56.64 -12.99 11.25
C ARG A 114 56.91 -14.40 11.77
N LYS A 115 55.95 -15.03 12.46
CA LYS A 115 56.06 -16.43 12.92
C LYS A 115 55.97 -17.43 11.77
N LEU A 116 55.34 -17.05 10.65
CA LEU A 116 55.12 -17.90 9.48
C LEU A 116 56.31 -17.97 8.50
N GLY A 117 57.46 -17.41 8.86
CA GLY A 117 58.70 -17.57 8.09
C GLY A 117 59.09 -19.04 7.90
N GLY A 118 59.05 -19.51 6.65
CA GLY A 118 59.50 -20.83 6.21
C GLY A 118 58.42 -21.92 6.20
N SER A 119 57.93 -22.30 5.01
CA SER A 119 57.15 -23.53 4.68
C SER A 119 55.96 -23.94 5.57
N ARG A 120 55.52 -23.10 6.52
CA ARG A 120 54.46 -23.43 7.50
C ARG A 120 53.12 -22.73 7.25
N LEU A 121 52.98 -22.09 6.08
CA LEU A 121 51.79 -21.32 5.72
C LEU A 121 50.54 -22.20 5.53
N GLU A 122 50.68 -23.29 4.78
CA GLU A 122 49.56 -24.17 4.45
C GLU A 122 48.99 -24.91 5.68
N PRO A 123 49.82 -25.46 6.60
CA PRO A 123 49.31 -26.02 7.86
C PRO A 123 48.60 -24.99 8.75
N TRP A 124 49.09 -23.74 8.76
CA TRP A 124 48.49 -22.68 9.57
C TRP A 124 47.14 -22.22 9.00
N LEU A 125 47.02 -22.06 7.67
CA LEU A 125 45.75 -21.75 7.01
C LEU A 125 44.68 -22.80 7.32
N LYS A 126 45.03 -24.09 7.26
CA LYS A 126 44.11 -25.19 7.61
C LYS A 126 43.62 -25.10 9.06
N ALA A 127 44.49 -24.72 10.00
CA ALA A 127 44.12 -24.55 11.40
C ALA A 127 43.15 -23.36 11.60
N ILE A 128 43.43 -22.21 10.98
CA ILE A 128 42.56 -21.03 11.03
C ILE A 128 41.17 -21.32 10.41
N TRP A 129 41.14 -22.06 9.29
CA TRP A 129 39.88 -22.50 8.68
C TRP A 129 39.05 -23.39 9.59
N ALA A 130 39.67 -24.36 10.25
CA ALA A 130 38.97 -25.23 11.20
C ALA A 130 38.39 -24.44 12.39
N GLU A 131 39.14 -23.47 12.93
CA GLU A 131 38.65 -22.62 14.01
C GLU A 131 37.47 -21.73 13.57
N ARG A 132 37.50 -21.22 12.34
CA ARG A 132 36.41 -20.43 11.77
C ARG A 132 35.15 -21.27 11.54
N GLU A 133 35.29 -22.46 10.99
CA GLU A 133 34.17 -23.36 10.72
C GLU A 133 33.43 -23.73 12.02
N VAL A 134 34.16 -23.97 13.10
CA VAL A 134 33.60 -24.19 14.43
C VAL A 134 32.91 -22.93 14.98
N ALA A 135 33.51 -21.75 14.84
CA ALA A 135 32.92 -20.50 15.30
C ALA A 135 31.62 -20.14 14.55
N LEU A 136 31.59 -20.36 13.23
CA LEU A 136 30.41 -20.17 12.39
C LEU A 136 29.31 -21.18 12.72
N SER A 137 29.66 -22.45 12.93
CA SER A 137 28.69 -23.49 13.29
C SER A 137 27.99 -23.20 14.62
N ARG A 138 28.72 -22.68 15.61
CA ARG A 138 28.15 -22.25 16.90
C ARG A 138 27.23 -21.04 16.77
N ALA A 139 27.65 -20.05 15.99
CA ALA A 139 26.81 -18.87 15.70
C ALA A 139 25.50 -19.25 14.99
N LEU A 140 25.57 -20.17 14.02
CA LEU A 140 24.39 -20.72 13.33
C LEU A 140 23.51 -21.58 14.25
N GLY A 141 24.10 -22.16 15.31
CA GLY A 141 23.40 -22.86 16.39
C GLY A 141 22.72 -21.95 17.42
N GLY A 142 22.82 -20.62 17.27
CA GLY A 142 22.18 -19.63 18.16
C GLY A 142 23.07 -19.14 19.32
N GLU A 143 24.34 -19.52 19.37
CA GLU A 143 25.29 -18.94 20.32
C GLU A 143 25.73 -17.53 19.90
N ALA A 144 26.25 -16.75 20.85
CA ALA A 144 26.78 -15.43 20.56
C ALA A 144 27.95 -15.53 19.55
N PRO A 145 27.85 -14.87 18.38
CA PRO A 145 28.85 -14.99 17.33
C PRO A 145 30.20 -14.40 17.75
N ASP A 146 31.26 -15.21 17.67
CA ASP A 146 32.64 -14.75 17.81
C ASP A 146 33.10 -14.10 16.51
N TRP A 147 32.65 -12.86 16.29
CA TRP A 147 32.99 -12.05 15.12
C TRP A 147 34.49 -11.82 14.98
N ARG A 148 35.24 -11.92 16.08
CA ARG A 148 36.70 -11.83 16.03
C ARG A 148 37.22 -13.00 15.20
N ARG A 149 36.93 -14.24 15.59
CA ARG A 149 37.43 -15.43 14.85
C ARG A 149 36.93 -15.52 13.41
N VAL A 150 35.68 -15.13 13.15
CA VAL A 150 35.11 -15.14 11.79
C VAL A 150 35.79 -14.12 10.88
N ARG A 151 36.08 -12.91 11.39
CA ARG A 151 36.67 -11.82 10.60
C ARG A 151 38.17 -11.95 10.42
N THR A 152 38.92 -12.47 11.41
CA THR A 152 40.38 -12.65 11.28
C THR A 152 40.70 -13.61 10.15
N GLY A 153 39.97 -14.72 10.02
CA GLY A 153 40.19 -15.68 8.94
C GLY A 153 39.99 -15.07 7.54
N LEU A 154 38.93 -14.28 7.35
CA LEU A 154 38.63 -13.62 6.07
C LEU A 154 39.68 -12.56 5.68
N VAL A 155 40.10 -11.72 6.63
CA VAL A 155 41.10 -10.67 6.37
C VAL A 155 42.48 -11.28 6.11
N LEU A 156 42.83 -12.36 6.82
CA LEU A 156 44.07 -13.11 6.62
C LEU A 156 44.12 -13.85 5.28
N GLU A 157 43.02 -14.51 4.90
CA GLU A 157 42.88 -15.13 3.58
C GLU A 157 43.06 -14.10 2.47
N TRP A 158 42.43 -12.93 2.61
CA TRP A 158 42.52 -11.87 1.60
C TRP A 158 43.92 -11.26 1.54
N ALA A 159 44.56 -10.99 2.69
CA ALA A 159 45.93 -10.48 2.78
C ALA A 159 46.97 -11.47 2.22
N LEU A 160 46.77 -12.77 2.42
CA LEU A 160 47.65 -13.80 1.86
C LEU A 160 47.47 -13.99 0.35
N LEU A 161 46.22 -13.96 -0.13
CA LEU A 161 45.94 -13.99 -1.57
C LEU A 161 46.54 -12.78 -2.28
N THR A 162 46.38 -11.58 -1.73
CA THR A 162 46.99 -10.36 -2.29
C THR A 162 48.51 -10.35 -2.20
N TRP A 163 49.12 -10.93 -1.16
CA TRP A 163 50.58 -11.09 -1.08
C TRP A 163 51.13 -12.09 -2.10
N LEU A 164 50.46 -13.25 -2.29
CA LEU A 164 50.82 -14.24 -3.31
C LEU A 164 50.63 -13.70 -4.73
N GLU A 165 49.61 -12.88 -4.98
CA GLU A 165 49.41 -12.18 -6.25
C GLU A 165 50.47 -11.09 -6.49
N GLY A 166 50.98 -10.46 -5.42
CA GLY A 166 52.03 -9.45 -5.47
C GLY A 166 53.45 -9.99 -5.66
N GLU A 167 53.74 -11.23 -5.26
CA GLU A 167 55.02 -11.92 -5.51
C GLU A 167 55.08 -12.61 -6.89
N GLY A 168 53.98 -12.60 -7.65
CA GLY A 168 53.87 -13.17 -8.99
C GLY A 168 54.20 -12.22 -10.16
N VAL A 169 54.79 -11.05 -9.90
CA VAL A 169 55.24 -10.05 -10.90
C VAL A 169 56.75 -9.85 -10.82
#